data_AF-A0A382JK52-F1
#
_entry.id   AF-A0A382JK52-F1
#
_cell.length_a   1.000
_cell.length_b   1.000
_cell.length_c   1.000
_cell.angle_alpha   90.00
_cell.angle_beta   90.00
_cell.angle_gamma   90.00
#
_symmetry.space_group_name_H-M   'P 1'
#
loop_
_entity.id
_entity.type
_entity.pdbx_description
1 polymer ?
#
loop_
_entity_poly.entity_id
_entity_poly.type
_entity_poly.pdbx_seq_one_letter_code
_entity_poly.pdbx_strand_id
1 'polypeptide(L)' 'MEPQIPPNTGSTGRLCGATNSRLHVVGQLGFELSDKTLKRAGLDYWEHIEWEYFPDLDDYCSSMVRN' A
#
# COMPACT_ATOMS: atom_id res chain seq x y z
N MET A 1 1.06 -3.32 -14.33
CA MET A 1 2.49 -3.31 -13.93
C MET A 1 2.53 -3.66 -12.46
N GLU A 2 3.11 -4.81 -12.12
CA GLU A 2 3.25 -5.31 -10.75
C GLU A 2 4.55 -4.76 -10.14
N PRO A 3 4.53 -4.16 -8.93
CA PRO A 3 5.74 -3.59 -8.35
C PRO A 3 6.64 -4.70 -7.77
N GLN A 4 7.72 -5.04 -8.49
CA GLN A 4 8.70 -6.06 -8.11
C GLN A 4 9.83 -5.59 -7.16
N ILE A 5 9.85 -4.35 -6.66
CA ILE A 5 10.99 -3.86 -5.85
C ILE A 5 10.54 -3.15 -4.55
N PRO A 6 10.89 -3.68 -3.35
CA PRO A 6 10.49 -3.18 -2.02
C PRO A 6 10.71 -1.68 -1.70
N PRO A 7 11.71 -0.94 -2.24
CA PRO A 7 11.93 0.47 -1.90
C PRO A 7 10.85 1.42 -2.45
N ASN A 8 10.09 0.99 -3.46
CA ASN A 8 9.13 1.85 -4.14
C ASN A 8 7.83 2.00 -3.34
N THR A 9 7.34 0.91 -2.73
CA THR A 9 6.10 0.93 -1.94
C THR A 9 6.25 1.79 -0.69
N GLY A 10 7.42 1.74 -0.03
CA GLY A 10 7.73 2.63 1.08
C GLY A 10 7.75 4.10 0.64
N SER A 11 8.48 4.43 -0.42
CA SER A 11 8.54 5.83 -0.89
C SER A 11 7.17 6.39 -1.31
N THR A 12 6.35 5.58 -1.98
CA THR A 12 4.96 5.92 -2.34
C THR A 12 4.10 6.09 -1.09
N GLY A 13 4.21 5.20 -0.09
CA GLY A 13 3.50 5.34 1.18
C GLY A 13 3.86 6.63 1.91
N ARG A 14 5.14 7.04 1.89
CA ARG A 14 5.57 8.31 2.50
C ARG A 14 4.94 9.51 1.80
N LEU A 15 4.86 9.47 0.48
CA LEU A 15 4.21 10.53 -0.31
C LEU A 15 2.70 10.59 -0.03
N CYS A 16 2.03 9.43 0.03
CA CYS A 16 0.62 9.34 0.38
C CYS A 16 0.35 9.91 1.78
N GLY A 17 1.16 9.54 2.79
CA GLY A 17 1.07 10.12 4.13
C GLY A 17 1.32 11.62 4.16
N ALA A 18 2.32 12.10 3.42
CA ALA A 18 2.64 13.54 3.34
C ALA A 18 1.55 14.37 2.62
N THR A 19 0.82 13.76 1.69
CA THR A 19 -0.23 14.42 0.90
C THR A 19 -1.64 14.14 1.44
N ASN A 20 -1.75 13.39 2.52
CA ASN A 20 -3.01 12.86 3.05
C ASN A 20 -3.85 12.13 1.97
N SER A 21 -3.16 11.49 1.02
CA SER A 21 -3.77 10.70 -0.04
C SER A 21 -3.90 9.26 0.42
N ARG A 22 -5.05 8.64 0.13
CA ARG A 22 -5.26 7.21 0.41
C ARG A 22 -4.42 6.36 -0.53
N LEU A 23 -3.72 5.38 0.02
CA LEU A 23 -2.89 4.45 -0.74
C LEU A 23 -3.66 3.15 -1.02
N HIS A 24 -3.93 2.85 -2.29
CA HIS A 24 -4.47 1.55 -2.70
C HIS A 24 -3.37 0.68 -3.26
N VAL A 25 -3.16 -0.49 -2.66
CA VAL A 25 -2.18 -1.48 -3.08
C VAL A 25 -2.93 -2.62 -3.75
N VAL A 26 -2.67 -2.88 -5.02
CA VAL A 26 -3.40 -3.87 -5.83
C VAL A 26 -2.44 -4.92 -6.40
N GLY A 27 -2.81 -6.20 -6.31
CA GLY A 27 -2.10 -7.32 -6.93
C GLY A 27 -1.26 -8.14 -5.94
N GLN A 28 -0.56 -9.16 -6.44
CA GLN A 28 0.24 -10.04 -5.58
C GLN A 28 1.47 -9.32 -5.03
N LEU A 29 1.51 -9.18 -3.71
CA LEU A 29 2.69 -8.71 -3.02
C LEU A 29 3.69 -9.84 -2.88
N GLY A 30 4.87 -9.68 -3.49
CA GLY A 30 6.00 -10.57 -3.27
C GLY A 30 6.62 -10.47 -1.85
N PHE A 31 5.97 -9.76 -0.93
CA PHE A 31 6.43 -9.52 0.43
C PHE A 31 5.23 -9.35 1.38
N GLU A 32 5.45 -9.68 2.65
CA GLU A 32 4.42 -9.59 3.69
C GLU A 32 4.25 -8.13 4.16
N LEU A 33 3.08 -7.53 3.94
CA LEU A 33 2.69 -6.24 4.51
C LEU A 33 2.20 -6.40 5.96
N SER A 34 3.00 -7.02 6.82
CA SER A 34 2.73 -7.01 8.27
C SER A 34 3.38 -5.80 8.94
N ASP A 35 2.77 -5.30 10.01
CA ASP A 35 3.31 -4.18 10.80
C ASP A 35 4.78 -4.38 11.17
N LYS A 36 5.18 -5.63 11.43
CA LYS A 36 6.55 -5.98 11.75
C LYS A 36 7.52 -5.77 10.57
N THR A 37 7.09 -6.09 9.35
CA THR A 37 7.89 -5.90 8.13
C THR A 37 7.96 -4.43 7.77
N LEU A 38 6.85 -3.70 7.89
CA LEU A 38 6.75 -2.27 7.62
C LEU A 38 7.61 -1.46 8.60
N LYS A 39 7.55 -1.78 9.90
CA LYS A 39 8.38 -1.18 10.94
C LYS A 39 9.86 -1.47 10.73
N ARG A 40 10.22 -2.70 10.34
CA ARG A 40 11.61 -3.05 9.97
C ARG A 40 12.11 -2.30 8.74
N ALA A 41 11.22 -1.91 7.83
CA ALA A 41 11.54 -1.11 6.66
C ALA A 41 11.64 0.40 6.97
N GLY A 42 11.50 0.82 8.23
CA GLY A 42 11.54 2.23 8.63
C GLY A 42 10.28 3.01 8.22
N LEU A 43 9.15 2.31 8.06
CA LEU A 43 7.86 2.87 7.68
C LEU A 43 7.01 3.16 8.92
N ASP A 44 7.56 3.83 9.93
CA ASP A 44 6.85 4.14 11.19
C ASP A 44 5.61 5.02 10.97
N TYR A 45 5.53 5.71 9.83
CA TYR A 45 4.36 6.51 9.44
C TYR A 45 3.21 5.69 8.85
N TRP A 46 3.40 4.39 8.61
CA TRP A 46 2.40 3.55 7.94
C TRP A 46 1.12 3.37 8.78
N GLU A 47 1.21 3.46 10.10
CA GLU A 47 0.03 3.49 11.00
C GLU A 47 -0.78 4.79 10.85
N HIS A 48 -0.17 5.83 10.27
CA HIS A 48 -0.77 7.16 10.10
C HIS A 48 -1.26 7.43 8.68
N ILE A 49 -1.12 6.48 7.76
CA ILE A 49 -1.65 6.62 6.39
C ILE A 49 -2.93 5.82 6.25
N GLU A 50 -3.92 6.38 5.56
CA GLU A 50 -5.05 5.59 5.09
C GLU A 50 -4.59 4.72 3.91
N TRP A 51 -4.63 3.41 4.07
CA TRP A 51 -4.26 2.48 3.01
C TRP A 51 -5.16 1.26 3.00
N GLU A 52 -5.26 0.62 1.84
CA GLU A 52 -6.03 -0.60 1.66
C GLU A 52 -5.35 -1.51 0.64
N TYR A 53 -5.46 -2.82 0.87
CA TYR A 53 -4.90 -3.85 0.00
C TYR A 53 -6.00 -4.61 -0.73
N PHE A 54 -5.79 -4.81 -2.03
CA PHE A 54 -6.65 -5.58 -2.92
C PHE A 54 -5.81 -6.68 -3.58
N PRO A 55 -6.24 -7.94 -3.53
CA PRO A 55 -5.47 -9.06 -4.09
C PRO A 55 -5.40 -9.03 -5.63
N ASP A 56 -6.39 -8.42 -6.29
CA ASP A 56 -6.44 -8.28 -7.74
C ASP A 56 -7.18 -6.99 -8.17
N LEU A 57 -7.14 -6.73 -9.48
CA LEU A 57 -7.78 -5.56 -10.09
C LEU A 57 -9.31 -5.62 -10.05
N ASP A 58 -9.91 -6.80 -10.01
CA ASP A 58 -11.36 -6.97 -10.01
C ASP A 58 -11.95 -6.60 -8.64
N ASP A 59 -11.29 -7.02 -7.55
CA ASP A 59 -11.60 -6.61 -6.18
C ASP A 59 -11.44 -5.09 -6.02
N TYR A 60 -10.39 -4.51 -6.58
CA TYR A 60 -10.18 -3.07 -6.58
C TYR A 60 -11.27 -2.30 -7.33
N CYS A 61 -11.61 -2.72 -8.55
CA CYS A 61 -12.67 -2.08 -9.32
C CYS A 61 -14.02 -2.19 -8.60
N SER A 62 -14.31 -3.33 -7.99
CA SER A 62 -15.56 -3.57 -7.25
C SER A 62 -15.70 -2.68 -6.02
N SER A 63 -14.60 -2.38 -5.32
CA SER A 63 -14.62 -1.50 -4.14
C SER A 63 -14.75 -0.01 -4.53
N MET A 64 -14.14 0.42 -5.64
CA MET A 64 -14.25 1.80 -6.12
C MET A 64 -15.63 2.14 -6.69
N VAL A 65 -16.31 1.21 -7.35
CA VAL A 65 -17.64 1.46 -7.95
C VAL A 65 -18.75 1.64 -6.90
N ARG A 66 -18.51 1.24 -5.64
CA ARG A 66 -19.48 1.35 -4.53
C ARG A 66 -19.34 2.61 -3.67
N ASN A 67 -18.41 3.52 -3.98
CA ASN A 67 -18.24 4.80 -3.26
C ASN A 67 -18.82 5.99 -4.02
#